data_AF-A0A560MAH8-F1
#
_entry.id   AF-A0A560MAH8-F1
#
_cell.length_a   1.000
_cell.length_b   1.000
_cell.length_c   1.000
_cell.angle_alpha   90.00
_cell.angle_beta   90.00
_cell.angle_gamma   90.00
#
_symmetry.space_group_name_H-M   'P 1'
#
loop_
_entity.id
_entity.type
_entity.pdbx_description
1 polymer ?
#
loop_
_entity_poly.entity_id
_entity_poly.type
_entity_poly.pdbx_seq_one_letter_code
_entity_poly.pdbx_strand_id
1 'polypeptide(L)' 'MADEPLTDREIYALLDQAHGLFKREKGATEGGQAVIDLFLRNTDLIQRAMLIMLAENRPRSDREP' A
#
# COMPACT_ATOMS: atom_id res chain seq x y z
N MET A 1 23.27 -4.37 10.70
CA MET A 1 22.63 -3.14 10.21
C MET A 1 21.37 -3.04 11.06
N ALA A 2 21.23 -2.03 11.92
CA ALA A 2 19.96 -1.85 12.61
C ALA A 2 18.92 -1.54 11.54
N ASP A 3 17.81 -2.26 11.51
CA ASP A 3 16.73 -1.99 10.56
C ASP A 3 16.16 -0.62 10.89
N GLU A 4 16.65 0.41 10.19
CA GLU A 4 16.07 1.74 10.28
C GLU A 4 14.58 1.64 9.93
N PRO A 5 13.71 2.35 10.68
CA PRO A 5 12.29 2.32 10.38
C PRO A 5 12.05 2.85 8.97
N LEU A 6 11.30 2.08 8.17
CA LEU A 6 10.95 2.46 6.81
C LEU A 6 10.18 3.78 6.79
N THR A 7 10.51 4.64 5.83
CA THR A 7 9.73 5.85 5.54
C THR A 7 8.40 5.48 4.90
N ASP A 8 7.39 6.36 5.03
CA ASP A 8 6.08 6.16 4.39
C ASP A 8 6.17 5.92 2.88
N ARG A 9 7.15 6.55 2.22
CA ARG A 9 7.42 6.37 0.78
C ARG A 9 7.95 4.97 0.48
N GLU A 10 8.85 4.45 1.32
CA GLU A 10 9.37 3.10 1.16
C GLU A 10 8.30 2.04 1.44
N ILE A 11 7.47 2.25 2.46
CA ILE A 11 6.32 1.39 2.75
C ILE A 11 5.36 1.38 1.55
N TYR A 12 5.04 2.55 0.99
CA TYR A 12 4.16 2.65 -0.18
C TYR A 12 4.75 1.92 -1.40
N ALA A 13 6.04 2.08 -1.66
CA ALA A 13 6.73 1.41 -2.76
C ALA A 13 6.74 -0.12 -2.60
N LEU A 14 6.95 -0.62 -1.38
CA LEU A 14 6.89 -2.05 -1.10
C LEU A 14 5.49 -2.63 -1.29
N LEU A 15 4.45 -1.90 -0.86
CA LEU A 15 3.07 -2.30 -1.09
C LEU A 15 2.70 -2.31 -2.57
N ASP A 16 3.17 -1.33 -3.34
CA ASP A 16 2.95 -1.28 -4.79
C ASP A 16 3.64 -2.43 -5.51
N GLN A 17 4.88 -2.73 -5.12
CA GLN A 17 5.62 -3.88 -5.63
C GLN A 17 4.90 -5.20 -5.30
N ALA A 18 4.45 -5.37 -4.06
CA ALA A 18 3.73 -6.57 -3.63
C ALA A 18 2.40 -6.72 -4.38
N HIS A 19 1.63 -5.65 -4.53
CA HIS A 19 0.40 -5.64 -5.32
C HIS A 19 0.69 -6.00 -6.79
N GLY A 20 1.76 -5.44 -7.38
CA GLY A 20 2.19 -5.74 -8.75
C GLY A 20 2.55 -7.20 -8.99
N LEU A 21 3.19 -7.86 -8.01
CA LEU A 21 3.50 -9.29 -8.07
C LEU A 21 2.23 -10.13 -8.14
N PHE A 22 1.25 -9.86 -7.28
CA PHE A 22 0.03 -10.66 -7.19
C PHE A 22 -0.99 -10.34 -8.29
N LYS A 23 -0.95 -9.15 -8.92
CA LYS A 23 -1.92 -8.73 -9.94
C LYS A 23 -1.94 -9.62 -11.18
N ARG A 24 -0.83 -10.30 -11.48
CA ARG A 24 -0.70 -11.20 -12.65
C ARG A 24 -0.83 -12.67 -12.30
N GLU A 25 -0.91 -12.99 -11.00
CA GLU A 25 -1.04 -14.35 -10.53
C GLU A 25 -2.49 -14.83 -10.64
N LYS A 26 -2.65 -16.12 -10.97
CA LYS A 26 -3.94 -16.80 -10.96
C LYS A 26 -3.88 -17.94 -9.95
N GLY A 27 -4.91 -18.02 -9.11
CA GLY A 27 -5.04 -19.11 -8.16
C GLY A 27 -5.19 -20.43 -8.90
N ALA A 28 -4.44 -21.46 -8.49
CA ALA A 28 -4.59 -22.82 -9.02
C ALA A 28 -5.93 -23.46 -8.64
N THR A 29 -6.61 -22.91 -7.62
CA THR A 29 -7.91 -23.34 -7.11
C THR A 29 -8.78 -22.11 -6.84
N GLU A 30 -10.09 -22.30 -6.66
CA GLU A 30 -11.01 -21.22 -6.26
C GLU A 30 -10.57 -20.57 -4.93
N GLY A 31 -10.15 -21.37 -3.95
CA GLY A 31 -9.62 -20.86 -2.69
C GLY A 31 -8.31 -20.07 -2.88
N GLY A 32 -7.43 -20.53 -3.76
CA GLY A 32 -6.21 -19.80 -4.12
C GLY A 32 -6.52 -18.45 -4.78
N GLN A 33 -7.52 -18.41 -5.67
CA GLN A 33 -7.95 -17.16 -6.29
C GLN A 33 -8.55 -16.20 -5.26
N ALA A 34 -9.36 -16.70 -4.33
CA ALA A 34 -9.93 -15.89 -3.26
C ALA A 34 -8.85 -15.26 -2.35
N VAL A 35 -7.75 -15.97 -2.08
CA VAL A 35 -6.61 -15.44 -1.32
C VAL A 35 -5.91 -14.32 -2.08
N ILE A 36 -5.67 -14.50 -3.38
CA ILE A 36 -5.06 -13.47 -4.23
C ILE A 36 -5.96 -12.23 -4.28
N ASP A 37 -7.27 -12.41 -4.49
CA ASP A 37 -8.22 -11.31 -4.55
C ASP A 37 -8.31 -10.55 -3.22
N LEU A 38 -8.31 -11.28 -2.10
CA LEU A 38 -8.31 -10.68 -0.76
C LEU A 38 -7.03 -9.89 -0.50
N PHE A 39 -5.87 -10.44 -0.90
CA PHE A 39 -4.60 -9.75 -0.81
C PHE A 39 -4.61 -8.44 -1.59
N LEU A 40 -5.00 -8.46 -2.87
CA LEU A 40 -5.04 -7.27 -3.72
C LEU A 40 -5.97 -6.18 -3.13
N ARG A 41 -7.16 -6.56 -2.67
CA ARG A 41 -8.11 -5.61 -2.04
C ARG A 41 -7.54 -4.98 -0.76
N ASN A 42 -6.95 -5.78 0.11
CA ASN A 42 -6.39 -5.29 1.37
C ASN A 42 -5.20 -4.37 1.11
N THR A 43 -4.34 -4.70 0.15
CA THR A 43 -3.18 -3.88 -0.19
C THR A 43 -3.61 -2.51 -0.76
N ASP A 44 -4.62 -2.47 -1.62
CA ASP A 44 -5.21 -1.22 -2.13
C ASP A 44 -5.82 -0.37 -1.01
N LEU A 45 -6.57 -0.99 -0.08
CA LEU A 45 -7.13 -0.27 1.07
C LEU A 45 -6.05 0.37 1.95
N ILE A 46 -4.96 -0.36 2.22
CA ILE A 46 -3.84 0.16 3.02
C ILE A 46 -3.15 1.32 2.29
N GLN A 47 -2.87 1.19 0.99
CA GLN A 47 -2.27 2.26 0.21
C GLN A 47 -3.13 3.53 0.20
N ARG A 48 -4.46 3.39 0.10
CA ARG A 48 -5.38 4.54 0.19
C ARG A 48 -5.37 5.20 1.57
N ALA A 49 -5.37 4.39 2.65
CA ALA A 49 -5.29 4.92 4.01
C ALA A 49 -3.99 5.71 4.24
N MET A 50 -2.86 5.19 3.76
CA MET A 50 -1.57 5.87 3.82
C MET A 50 -1.58 7.22 3.09
N LEU A 51 -2.19 7.29 1.91
CA LEU A 51 -2.31 8.55 1.16
C LEU A 51 -3.10 9.61 1.93
N ILE A 52 -4.17 9.20 2.63
CA ILE A 52 -4.97 10.11 3.47
C ILE A 52 -4.14 10.60 4.66
N MET A 53 -3.47 9.69 5.38
CA MET A 53 -2.63 10.05 6.53
C MET A 53 -1.47 10.98 6.12
N LEU A 54 -0.86 10.75 4.96
CA LEU A 54 0.17 11.63 4.40
C LEU A 54 -0.37 13.02 4.00
N ALA A 55 -1.59 13.08 3.48
CA ALA A 55 -2.24 14.34 3.12
C ALA A 55 -2.59 15.16 4.37
N GLU A 56 -3.06 14.50 5.44
CA GLU A 56 -3.40 15.15 6.71
C GLU A 56 -2.17 15.58 7.52
N ASN A 57 -1.03 14.87 7.38
CA ASN A 57 0.25 15.23 7.99
C ASN A 57 1.06 16.28 7.21
N ARG A 58 0.56 16.81 6.08
CA ARG A 58 1.19 17.97 5.45
C ARG A 58 1.02 19.18 6.37
N PRO A 59 2.09 19.94 6.66
CA PRO A 59 1.93 21.24 7.30
C PRO A 59 0.96 22.04 6.44
N ARG A 60 -0.21 22.39 6.99
CA ARG A 60 -1.06 23.41 6.38
C ARG A 60 -0.20 24.66 6.35
N SER A 61 0.25 25.04 5.16
CA SER A 61 0.89 26.33 4.97
C SER A 61 -0.13 27.36 5.44
N ASP A 62 0.14 28.08 6.52
CA ASP A 62 -0.64 29.26 6.98
C ASP A 62 -0.60 30.42 5.96
N ARG A 63 -0.17 30.13 4.72
CA ARG A 63 -0.20 30.99 3.55
C ARG A 63 -0.92 30.25 2.44
N GLU A 64 -2.24 30.22 2.50
CA GLU A 64 -3.05 30.47 1.31
C GLU A 64 -3.90 31.72 1.58
N PRO A 65 -4.11 32.60 0.59
CA PRO A 65 -4.71 33.93 0.75
C PRO A 65 -6.19 33.90 1.12
#